data_AF-A0A7J3QFM1-F1
#
_entry.id   AF-A0A7J3QFM1-F1
#
_cell.length_a   1.000
_cell.length_b   1.000
_cell.length_c   1.000
_cell.angle_alpha   90.00
_cell.angle_beta   90.00
_cell.angle_gamma   90.00
#
_symmetry.space_group_name_H-M   'P 1'
#
loop_
_entity.id
_entity.type
_entity.pdbx_description
1 polymer ?
#
loop_
_entity_poly.entity_id
_entity_poly.type
_entity_poly.pdbx_seq_one_letter_code
_entity_poly.pdbx_strand_id
1 'polypeptide(L)'
;KIKAIPIVVVDDVEKLNSTKQIKEYLVKLELWSNIIKAQERIRIRAGKGKMRGRRYITPKSILFIVSSTDSPIIQAVRNLPGVDYLTPNNLNILKLAPGGMPGRLAIISQKALDILRQRYVVEKP
;
A
#
# COMPACT_ATOMS: atom_id res chain seq x y z
N LYS A 1 8.81 -11.77 12.31
CA LYS A 1 8.28 -12.65 11.23
C LYS A 1 6.80 -12.34 10.99
N ILE A 2 6.39 -12.15 9.73
CA ILE A 2 4.98 -11.94 9.35
C ILE A 2 4.19 -13.23 9.65
N LYS A 3 3.11 -13.12 10.42
CA LYS A 3 2.33 -14.28 10.90
C LYS A 3 1.33 -14.82 9.87
N ALA A 4 0.76 -13.95 9.04
CA ALA A 4 -0.26 -14.32 8.05
C ALA A 4 -0.25 -13.37 6.85
N ILE A 5 -0.63 -13.88 5.68
CA ILE A 5 -0.90 -13.12 4.45
C ILE A 5 -2.30 -13.57 3.97
N PRO A 6 -3.21 -12.65 3.63
CA PRO A 6 -3.10 -11.19 3.67
C PRO A 6 -3.13 -10.61 5.10
N ILE A 7 -2.56 -9.41 5.29
CA ILE A 7 -2.55 -8.74 6.59
C ILE A 7 -3.83 -7.93 6.72
N VAL A 8 -4.73 -8.40 7.58
CA VAL A 8 -5.98 -7.71 7.91
C VAL A 8 -5.78 -6.90 9.19
N VAL A 9 -6.12 -5.61 9.14
CA VAL A 9 -5.98 -4.69 10.28
C VAL A 9 -7.34 -4.15 10.72
N VAL A 10 -7.44 -3.80 12.00
CA VAL A 10 -8.64 -3.21 12.59
C VAL A 10 -8.87 -1.80 12.01
N ASP A 11 -10.13 -1.41 11.87
CA ASP A 11 -10.53 -0.15 11.23
C ASP A 11 -9.98 1.12 11.91
N ASP A 12 -9.59 1.04 13.18
CA ASP A 12 -8.99 2.17 13.89
C ASP A 12 -7.70 2.67 13.25
N VAL A 13 -7.01 1.82 12.49
CA VAL A 13 -5.82 2.21 11.72
C VAL A 13 -6.16 3.25 10.65
N GLU A 14 -7.38 3.27 10.13
CA GLU A 14 -7.81 4.26 9.13
C GLU A 14 -7.86 5.69 9.69
N LYS A 15 -7.98 5.84 11.02
CA LYS A 15 -8.05 7.14 11.72
C LYS A 15 -6.68 7.80 11.89
N LEU A 16 -5.58 7.07 11.69
CA LEU A 16 -4.22 7.60 11.85
C LEU A 16 -3.94 8.67 10.80
N ASN A 17 -3.65 9.90 11.22
CA ASN A 17 -3.43 11.03 10.31
C ASN A 17 -1.94 11.37 10.10
N SER A 18 -1.06 10.91 11.01
CA SER A 18 0.34 11.30 11.04
C SER A 18 1.24 10.18 10.52
N THR A 19 2.22 10.56 9.69
CA THR A 19 3.28 9.67 9.20
C THR A 19 4.06 9.01 10.34
N LYS A 20 4.26 9.73 11.45
CA LYS A 20 4.95 9.21 12.64
C LYS A 20 4.18 8.04 13.28
N GLN A 21 2.86 8.19 13.44
CA GLN A 21 2.00 7.15 13.99
C GLN A 21 2.00 5.90 13.10
N ILE A 22 1.92 6.08 11.78
CA ILE A 22 1.99 4.95 10.83
C ILE A 22 3.36 4.27 10.87
N LYS A 23 4.44 5.04 10.99
CA LYS A 23 5.79 4.47 11.16
C LYS A 23 5.85 3.58 12.40
N GLU A 24 5.41 4.08 13.55
CA GLU A 24 5.37 3.31 14.81
C GLU A 24 4.50 2.06 14.68
N TYR A 25 3.35 2.17 14.00
CA TYR A 25 2.46 1.04 13.73
C TYR A 25 3.12 -0.03 12.84
N LEU A 26 3.78 0.38 11.76
CA LEU A 26 4.47 -0.54 10.84
C LEU A 26 5.73 -1.15 11.46
N VAL A 27 6.38 -0.48 12.41
CA VAL A 27 7.46 -1.06 13.20
C VAL A 27 6.93 -2.17 14.11
N LYS A 28 5.79 -1.96 14.77
CA LYS A 28 5.13 -3.00 15.59
C LYS A 28 4.69 -4.21 14.76
N LEU A 29 4.27 -3.98 13.52
CA LEU A 29 3.96 -5.06 12.56
C LEU A 29 5.20 -5.65 11.87
N GLU A 30 6.40 -5.12 12.16
CA GLU A 30 7.68 -5.49 11.54
C GLU A 30 7.73 -5.34 10.01
N LEU A 31 6.81 -4.54 9.45
CA LEU A 31 6.71 -4.26 8.01
C LEU A 31 7.55 -3.07 7.57
N TRP A 32 8.07 -2.31 8.53
CA TRP A 32 8.89 -1.12 8.28
C TRP A 32 10.13 -1.42 7.43
N SER A 33 10.68 -2.63 7.53
CA SER A 33 11.80 -3.12 6.70
C SER A 33 11.50 -3.03 5.19
N ASN A 34 10.25 -3.24 4.76
CA ASN A 34 9.85 -3.13 3.36
C ASN A 34 9.87 -1.68 2.86
N ILE A 35 9.63 -0.71 3.74
CA ILE A 35 9.67 0.71 3.42
C ILE A 35 11.12 1.19 3.36
N ILE A 36 11.96 0.78 4.33
CA ILE A 36 13.40 1.06 4.32
C ILE A 36 14.01 0.53 3.01
N LYS A 37 13.73 -0.72 2.65
CA LYS A 37 14.20 -1.33 1.40
C LYS A 37 13.75 -0.54 0.17
N ALA A 38 12.55 0.03 0.20
CA ALA A 38 12.07 0.86 -0.90
C ALA A 38 12.80 2.21 -0.96
N GLN A 39 13.07 2.82 0.19
CA GLN A 39 13.81 4.07 0.33
C GLN A 39 15.26 3.93 -0.15
N GLU A 40 15.99 2.91 0.30
CA GLU A 40 17.39 2.66 -0.07
C GLU A 40 17.57 2.39 -1.56
N ARG A 41 16.56 1.78 -2.19
CA ARG A 41 16.56 1.44 -3.62
C ARG A 41 16.05 2.57 -4.51
N ILE A 42 15.72 3.73 -3.95
CA ILE A 42 15.45 4.92 -4.76
C ILE A 42 16.75 5.29 -5.48
N ARG A 43 16.70 5.23 -6.81
CA ARG A 43 17.86 5.56 -7.64
C ARG A 43 17.53 6.62 -8.66
N ILE A 44 18.58 7.34 -9.07
CA ILE A 44 18.48 8.31 -10.15
C ILE A 44 18.37 7.56 -11.48
N ARG A 45 17.38 7.93 -12.29
CA ARG A 45 17.16 7.39 -13.63
C ARG A 45 18.32 7.75 -14.55
N ALA A 46 18.84 6.75 -15.27
CA ALA A 46 19.85 6.95 -16.30
C ALA A 46 19.25 7.57 -17.58
N GLY A 47 20.08 8.24 -18.36
CA GLY A 47 19.73 8.79 -19.68
C GLY A 47 18.76 9.98 -19.65
N LYS A 48 18.13 10.24 -20.81
CA LYS A 48 17.29 11.42 -21.08
C LYS A 48 16.04 11.50 -20.20
N GLY A 49 15.61 10.40 -19.59
CA GLY A 49 14.48 10.38 -18.66
C GLY A 49 14.68 11.29 -17.45
N LYS A 50 15.94 11.52 -17.04
CA LYS A 50 16.32 12.45 -15.97
C LYS A 50 15.93 13.89 -16.30
N MET A 51 16.13 14.32 -17.55
CA MET A 51 15.84 15.68 -18.02
C MET A 51 14.34 15.92 -18.23
N ARG A 52 13.54 14.87 -18.38
CA ARG A 52 12.07 14.96 -18.60
C ARG A 52 11.26 14.95 -17.30
N GLY A 53 11.85 15.40 -16.18
CA GLY A 53 11.18 15.43 -14.86
C GLY A 53 11.01 14.07 -14.17
N ARG A 54 11.51 12.96 -14.73
CA ARG A 54 11.42 11.61 -14.15
C ARG A 54 12.74 11.16 -13.53
N ARG A 55 13.33 12.03 -12.72
CA ARG A 55 14.69 11.87 -12.16
C ARG A 55 14.82 10.66 -11.25
N TYR A 56 13.80 10.32 -10.46
CA TYR A 56 13.86 9.22 -9.50
C TYR A 56 13.06 8.00 -9.98
N ILE A 57 13.58 6.82 -9.66
CA ILE A 57 12.87 5.54 -9.78
C ILE A 57 12.70 5.00 -8.36
N THR A 58 11.46 4.91 -7.91
CA THR A 58 11.10 4.37 -6.60
C THR A 58 10.50 2.98 -6.79
N PRO A 59 11.04 1.93 -6.16
CA PRO A 59 10.43 0.61 -6.20
C PRO A 59 9.07 0.60 -5.48
N LYS A 60 8.21 -0.34 -5.82
CA LYS A 60 6.94 -0.55 -5.15
C LYS A 60 7.12 -1.41 -3.91
N SER A 61 6.47 -1.00 -2.83
CA SER A 61 6.51 -1.63 -1.51
C SER A 61 5.08 -2.06 -1.16
N ILE A 62 4.61 -1.70 0.03
CA ILE A 62 3.29 -2.04 0.57
C ILE A 62 2.17 -1.38 -0.25
N LEU A 63 1.04 -2.07 -0.34
CA LEU A 63 -0.24 -1.55 -0.81
C LEU A 63 -1.23 -1.49 0.35
N PHE A 64 -1.81 -0.32 0.62
CA PHE A 64 -2.89 -0.18 1.59
C PHE A 64 -4.24 -0.24 0.87
N ILE A 65 -5.13 -1.10 1.35
CA ILE A 65 -6.52 -1.16 0.88
C ILE A 65 -7.39 -0.66 2.04
N VAL A 66 -7.99 0.51 1.84
CA VAL A 66 -8.74 1.27 2.86
C VAL A 66 -10.19 1.44 2.41
N SER A 67 -11.11 1.58 3.36
CA SER A 67 -12.55 1.59 3.09
C SER A 67 -12.97 2.77 2.20
N SER A 68 -12.46 3.97 2.49
CA SER A 68 -12.81 5.22 1.81
C SER A 68 -11.59 6.06 1.42
N THR A 69 -11.74 6.85 0.36
CA THR A 69 -10.75 7.85 -0.09
C THR A 69 -10.59 9.02 0.88
N ASP A 70 -11.55 9.23 1.77
CA ASP A 70 -11.54 10.31 2.76
C ASP A 70 -10.86 9.90 4.07
N SER A 71 -10.37 8.66 4.14
CA SER A 71 -9.71 8.14 5.34
C SER A 71 -8.42 8.93 5.61
N PRO A 72 -8.21 9.47 6.83
CA PRO A 72 -7.05 10.30 7.15
C PRO A 72 -5.72 9.57 6.97
N ILE A 73 -5.72 8.23 7.08
CA ILE A 73 -4.57 7.37 6.79
C ILE A 73 -3.96 7.60 5.41
N ILE A 74 -4.74 8.00 4.42
CA ILE A 74 -4.24 8.25 3.06
C ILE A 74 -3.20 9.39 3.06
N GLN A 75 -3.42 10.43 3.85
CA GLN A 75 -2.50 11.56 3.94
C GLN A 75 -1.17 11.17 4.58
N ALA A 76 -1.19 10.25 5.54
CA ALA A 76 0.02 9.73 6.16
C ALA A 76 0.74 8.71 5.26
N VAL A 77 0.00 7.84 4.58
CA VAL A 77 0.59 6.77 3.74
C VAL A 77 1.19 7.33 2.45
N ARG A 78 0.58 8.34 1.82
CA ARG A 78 1.02 8.89 0.52
C ARG A 78 2.46 9.43 0.51
N ASN A 79 2.99 9.80 1.68
CA ASN A 79 4.34 10.36 1.80
C ASN A 79 5.41 9.26 1.97
N LEU A 80 5.02 8.01 2.22
CA LEU A 80 5.97 6.93 2.44
C LEU A 80 6.54 6.41 1.11
N PRO A 81 7.85 6.11 1.04
CA PRO A 81 8.49 5.71 -0.20
C PRO A 81 7.99 4.35 -0.69
N GLY A 82 7.54 4.31 -1.93
CA GLY A 82 7.10 3.08 -2.60
C GLY A 82 5.74 2.55 -2.15
N VAL A 83 5.06 3.24 -1.23
CA VAL A 83 3.75 2.84 -0.74
C VAL A 83 2.65 3.40 -1.64
N ASP A 84 1.63 2.59 -1.91
CA ASP A 84 0.41 3.04 -2.61
C ASP A 84 -0.81 2.74 -1.73
N TYR A 85 -1.93 3.40 -2.03
CA TYR A 85 -3.22 3.12 -1.42
C TYR A 85 -4.29 2.90 -2.50
N LEU A 86 -5.36 2.18 -2.15
CA LEU A 86 -6.53 1.92 -2.97
C LEU A 86 -7.77 1.80 -2.08
N THR A 87 -8.95 2.00 -2.67
CA THR A 87 -10.22 1.61 -2.08
C THR A 87 -10.78 0.37 -2.77
N PRO A 88 -11.64 -0.43 -2.11
CA PRO A 88 -12.32 -1.57 -2.73
C PRO A 88 -13.02 -1.24 -4.05
N ASN A 89 -13.61 -0.05 -4.14
CA ASN A 89 -14.32 0.42 -5.33
C ASN A 89 -13.37 0.70 -6.49
N ASN A 90 -12.17 1.21 -6.21
CA ASN A 90 -11.18 1.64 -7.20
C ASN A 90 -10.00 0.67 -7.34
N LEU A 91 -10.19 -0.61 -7.00
CA LEU A 91 -9.16 -1.63 -7.20
C LEU A 91 -8.73 -1.69 -8.67
N ASN A 92 -7.42 -1.59 -8.91
CA ASN A 92 -6.83 -1.58 -10.25
C ASN A 92 -5.64 -2.55 -10.31
N ILE A 93 -5.59 -3.32 -11.40
CA ILE A 93 -4.51 -4.26 -11.69
C ILE A 93 -3.12 -3.60 -11.72
N LEU A 94 -3.01 -2.36 -12.18
CA LEU A 94 -1.74 -1.63 -12.24
C LEU A 94 -1.10 -1.40 -10.87
N LYS A 95 -1.92 -1.34 -9.82
CA LYS A 95 -1.47 -1.13 -8.44
C LYS A 95 -1.28 -2.44 -7.69
N LEU A 96 -2.09 -3.45 -8.01
CA LEU A 96 -1.98 -4.82 -7.48
C LEU A 96 -0.76 -5.57 -8.03
N ALA A 97 -0.54 -5.47 -9.34
CA ALA A 97 0.52 -6.15 -10.09
C ALA A 97 1.36 -5.16 -10.89
N PRO A 98 2.17 -4.30 -10.22
CA PRO A 98 2.99 -3.31 -10.90
C PRO A 98 4.01 -4.00 -11.83
N GLY A 99 3.99 -3.66 -13.11
CA GLY A 99 4.86 -4.28 -14.12
C GLY A 99 4.45 -5.69 -14.52
N GLY A 100 3.20 -6.11 -14.23
CA GLY A 100 2.69 -7.44 -14.58
C GLY A 100 3.15 -8.57 -13.65
N MET A 101 3.89 -8.24 -12.58
CA MET A 101 4.28 -9.21 -11.55
C MET A 101 3.11 -9.47 -10.60
N PRO A 102 2.60 -10.70 -10.49
CA PRO A 102 1.49 -11.01 -9.60
C PRO A 102 1.95 -10.98 -8.13
N GLY A 103 1.06 -10.53 -7.27
CA GLY A 103 1.29 -10.48 -5.83
C GLY A 103 2.03 -9.22 -5.38
N ARG A 104 1.41 -8.52 -4.43
CA ARG A 104 1.99 -7.39 -3.73
C ARG A 104 1.60 -7.48 -2.27
N LEU A 105 2.50 -7.08 -1.37
CA LEU A 105 2.21 -7.07 0.06
C LEU A 105 1.08 -6.06 0.34
N ALA A 106 -0.10 -6.57 0.64
CA ALA A 106 -1.29 -5.78 0.89
C ALA A 106 -1.65 -5.77 2.38
N ILE A 107 -1.95 -4.58 2.90
CA ILE A 107 -2.56 -4.37 4.20
C ILE A 107 -4.00 -3.94 3.94
N ILE A 108 -4.96 -4.68 4.49
CA ILE A 108 -6.40 -4.51 4.19
C ILE A 108 -7.10 -4.18 5.51
N SER A 109 -7.90 -3.11 5.54
CA SER A 109 -8.78 -2.87 6.68
C SER A 109 -9.95 -3.85 6.71
N GLN A 110 -10.47 -4.14 7.91
CA GLN A 110 -11.62 -5.04 8.06
C GLN A 110 -12.82 -4.56 7.24
N LYS A 111 -13.18 -3.28 7.33
CA LYS A 111 -14.23 -2.68 6.49
C LYS A 111 -13.97 -2.84 4.99
N ALA A 112 -12.74 -2.62 4.54
CA ALA A 112 -12.42 -2.79 3.13
C ALA A 112 -12.60 -4.24 2.68
N LEU A 113 -12.22 -5.21 3.52
CA LEU A 113 -12.42 -6.63 3.24
C LEU A 113 -13.90 -6.99 3.13
N ASP A 114 -14.75 -6.45 4.00
CA ASP A 114 -16.19 -6.72 3.97
C ASP A 114 -16.86 -6.13 2.73
N ILE A 115 -16.46 -4.92 2.29
CA ILE A 115 -16.92 -4.34 1.02
C ILE A 115 -16.49 -5.23 -0.16
N LEU A 116 -15.26 -5.77 -0.14
CA LEU A 116 -14.80 -6.68 -1.19
C LEU A 116 -15.61 -7.97 -1.25
N ARG A 117 -15.96 -8.53 -0.09
CA ARG A 117 -16.82 -9.73 0.00
C ARG A 117 -18.20 -9.49 -0.58
N GLN A 118 -18.79 -8.32 -0.30
CA GLN A 118 -20.10 -7.94 -0.85
C GLN A 118 -20.03 -7.74 -2.36
N ARG A 119 -18.95 -7.11 -2.85
CA ARG A 119 -18.78 -6.80 -4.27
C ARG A 119 -18.54 -8.04 -5.13
N TYR A 120 -17.73 -8.97 -4.64
CA TYR A 120 -17.37 -10.19 -5.34
C TYR A 120 -18.05 -11.38 -4.65
N VAL A 121 -19.34 -11.55 -4.96
CA VAL A 121 -20.11 -12.71 -4.51
C VAL A 121 -19.51 -13.95 -5.18
N VAL A 122 -19.01 -14.87 -4.37
CA VAL A 122 -18.54 -16.16 -4.86
C VAL A 122 -19.76 -17.04 -5.06
N GLU A 123 -20.28 -17.06 -6.27
CA GLU A 123 -21.22 -18.09 -6.70
C GLU A 123 -20.45 -19.41 -6.74
N LYS A 124 -20.82 -20.34 -5.85
CA LYS A 124 -20.33 -21.71 -5.96
C LYS A 124 -21.05 -22.35 -7.14
N PRO A 125 -20.31 -23.04 -8.04
CA PRO A 125 -20.94 -23.79 -9.12
C PRO A 125 -21.89 -24.86 -8.59
#